data_AF-A0A2H6N380-F1
#
_entry.id   AF-A0A2H6N380-F1
#
_cell.length_a   1.000
_cell.length_b   1.000
_cell.length_c   1.000
_cell.angle_alpha   90.00
_cell.angle_beta   90.00
_cell.angle_gamma   90.00
#
_symmetry.space_group_name_H-M   'P 1'
#
loop_
_entity.id
_entity.type
_entity.pdbx_description
1 polymer ?
#
loop_
_entity_poly.entity_id
_entity_poly.type
_entity_poly.pdbx_seq_one_letter_code
_entity_poly.pdbx_strand_id
1 'polypeptide(L)'
;GDSSGGCGGASGWPPMELENIVANTVLLKAREGGGGNRKGKSKKWRQMLQFPHISQCEDLRHTLERDYHSLCDKLPIGRLLFRQFCDTRLELMRCVKFLDAVAEYEVTPDEKQKECGKRLIELYLNPKVRGFSGCGSQAKEPRDSS
;
A
#
# COMPACT_ATOMS: atom_id res chain seq x y z
N GLY A 1 -73.98 14.30 -27.88
CA GLY A 1 -72.98 14.67 -26.87
C GLY A 1 -72.30 13.40 -26.47
N ASP A 2 -71.06 13.21 -26.90
CA ASP A 2 -70.28 12.02 -26.59
C ASP A 2 -68.80 12.38 -26.57
N SER A 3 -68.03 11.58 -25.85
CA SER A 3 -66.56 11.66 -25.68
C SER A 3 -66.03 12.69 -24.68
N SER A 4 -66.17 12.38 -23.38
CA SER A 4 -65.22 12.84 -22.36
C SER A 4 -63.99 11.92 -22.41
N GLY A 5 -62.94 12.36 -23.10
CA GLY A 5 -61.65 11.69 -23.13
C GLY A 5 -61.03 11.65 -21.73
N GLY A 6 -60.91 10.45 -21.17
CA GLY A 6 -60.12 10.21 -19.97
C GLY A 6 -58.64 10.40 -20.27
N CYS A 7 -58.05 11.46 -19.73
CA CYS A 7 -56.60 11.63 -19.68
C CYS A 7 -56.01 10.52 -18.81
N GLY A 8 -55.59 9.43 -19.44
CA GLY A 8 -54.67 8.47 -18.85
C GLY A 8 -53.28 9.09 -18.75
N GLY A 9 -52.60 8.81 -17.64
CA GLY A 9 -51.14 8.82 -17.60
C GLY A 9 -50.51 10.01 -16.90
N ALA A 10 -50.38 9.90 -15.58
CA ALA A 10 -49.10 10.09 -14.89
C ALA A 10 -49.29 9.56 -13.47
N SER A 11 -49.24 8.24 -13.30
CA SER A 11 -48.93 7.67 -11.98
C SER A 11 -47.51 8.11 -11.64
N GLY A 12 -47.40 9.28 -11.00
CA GLY A 12 -46.17 9.74 -10.39
C GLY A 12 -45.67 8.65 -9.46
N TRP A 13 -44.42 8.26 -9.64
CA TRP A 13 -43.77 7.26 -8.83
C TRP A 13 -43.83 7.72 -7.36
N PRO A 14 -44.10 6.83 -6.39
CA PRO A 14 -44.06 7.21 -4.99
C PRO A 14 -42.69 7.84 -4.70
N PRO A 15 -42.62 8.97 -3.96
CA PRO A 15 -41.40 9.78 -3.83
C PRO A 15 -40.13 8.98 -3.50
N MET A 16 -40.29 7.93 -2.68
CA MET A 16 -39.23 7.03 -2.25
C MET A 16 -38.62 6.18 -3.39
N GLU A 17 -39.39 5.86 -4.43
CA GLU A 17 -38.92 5.05 -5.54
C GLU A 17 -38.03 5.86 -6.51
N LEU A 18 -38.38 7.14 -6.72
CA LEU A 18 -37.55 8.06 -7.49
C LEU A 18 -36.23 8.38 -6.77
N GLU A 19 -36.29 8.62 -5.45
CA GLU A 19 -35.09 8.84 -4.63
C GLU A 19 -34.11 7.66 -4.68
N ASN A 20 -34.62 6.43 -4.61
CA ASN A 20 -33.80 5.22 -4.72
C ASN A 20 -33.14 5.08 -6.09
N ILE A 21 -33.87 5.35 -7.17
CA ILE A 21 -33.32 5.32 -8.54
C ILE A 21 -32.23 6.38 -8.70
N VAL A 22 -32.46 7.60 -8.19
CA VAL A 22 -31.48 8.69 -8.23
C VAL A 22 -30.22 8.32 -7.43
N ALA A 23 -30.37 7.80 -6.21
CA ALA A 23 -29.26 7.38 -5.37
C ALA A 23 -28.42 6.26 -6.02
N ASN A 24 -29.07 5.23 -6.57
CA ASN A 24 -28.40 4.14 -7.28
C ASN A 24 -27.63 4.64 -8.51
N THR A 25 -28.23 5.57 -9.27
CA THR A 25 -27.58 6.16 -10.43
C THR A 25 -26.34 6.97 -10.04
N VAL A 26 -26.44 7.78 -8.98
CA VAL A 26 -25.31 8.54 -8.43
C VAL A 26 -24.19 7.61 -7.94
N LEU A 27 -24.53 6.52 -7.27
CA LEU A 27 -23.58 5.52 -6.81
C LEU A 27 -22.84 4.83 -7.97
N LEU A 28 -23.56 4.44 -9.02
CA LEU A 28 -22.94 3.84 -10.21
C LEU A 28 -21.98 4.82 -10.87
N LYS A 29 -22.35 6.10 -10.97
CA LYS A 29 -21.46 7.16 -11.49
C LYS A 29 -20.21 7.37 -10.63
N ALA A 30 -20.31 7.22 -9.31
CA ALA A 30 -19.16 7.25 -8.42
C ALA A 30 -18.25 6.02 -8.62
N ARG A 31 -18.83 4.82 -8.82
CA ARG A 31 -18.09 3.56 -9.06
C ARG A 31 -17.37 3.53 -10.41
N GLU A 32 -17.97 4.07 -11.46
CA GLU A 32 -17.35 4.22 -12.80
C GLU A 32 -16.14 5.17 -12.80
N GLY A 33 -15.88 5.86 -11.68
CA GLY A 33 -14.69 6.69 -11.47
C GLY A 33 -14.98 8.17 -11.27
N GLY A 34 -16.25 8.59 -11.25
CA GLY A 34 -16.71 9.93 -10.88
C GLY A 34 -16.05 11.08 -11.66
N GLY A 35 -16.79 11.67 -12.61
CA GLY A 35 -16.52 13.01 -13.16
C GLY A 35 -15.05 13.33 -13.53
N GLY A 36 -14.47 12.60 -14.49
CA GLY A 36 -13.19 12.93 -15.12
C GLY A 36 -11.93 12.41 -14.41
N ASN A 37 -10.77 12.98 -14.73
CA ASN A 37 -9.44 12.46 -14.34
C ASN A 37 -9.14 12.47 -12.83
N ARG A 38 -10.06 12.92 -11.98
CA ARG A 38 -9.84 13.09 -10.54
C ARG A 38 -10.16 11.83 -9.73
N LYS A 39 -10.72 10.78 -10.34
CA LYS A 39 -11.04 9.49 -9.67
C LYS A 39 -11.78 9.73 -8.35
N GLY A 40 -12.82 10.56 -8.38
CA GLY A 40 -13.61 10.94 -7.19
C GLY A 40 -12.96 11.92 -6.20
N LYS A 41 -11.72 12.40 -6.42
CA LYS A 41 -11.06 13.36 -5.51
C LYS A 41 -11.65 14.77 -5.61
N SER A 42 -11.85 15.41 -4.45
CA SER A 42 -12.21 16.83 -4.36
C SER A 42 -11.21 17.73 -5.08
N LYS A 43 -11.66 18.86 -5.63
CA LYS A 43 -10.79 19.86 -6.27
C LYS A 43 -9.68 20.38 -5.35
N LYS A 44 -9.92 20.40 -4.04
CA LYS A 44 -8.98 20.91 -3.01
C LYS A 44 -8.23 19.80 -2.25
N TRP A 45 -8.23 18.56 -2.74
CA TRP A 45 -7.65 17.41 -2.01
C TRP A 45 -6.20 17.62 -1.54
N ARG A 46 -5.38 18.35 -2.32
CA ARG A 46 -3.99 18.66 -1.93
C ARG A 46 -3.90 19.61 -0.73
N GLN A 47 -4.84 20.55 -0.60
CA GLN A 47 -4.91 21.45 0.54
C GLN A 47 -5.38 20.70 1.79
N MET A 48 -6.35 19.79 1.63
CA MET A 48 -6.87 18.98 2.74
C MET A 48 -5.84 17.98 3.28
N LEU A 49 -4.91 17.50 2.43
CA LEU A 49 -3.85 16.55 2.80
C LEU A 49 -2.47 17.22 2.87
N GLN A 50 -2.42 18.52 3.17
CA GLN A 50 -1.15 19.22 3.34
C GLN A 50 -0.45 18.71 4.61
N PHE A 51 0.85 18.45 4.51
CA PHE A 51 1.63 18.01 5.67
C PHE A 51 1.77 19.14 6.70
N PRO A 52 1.71 18.81 8.00
CA PRO A 52 2.05 19.76 9.06
C PRO A 52 3.56 20.07 9.06
N HIS A 53 3.94 21.17 9.71
CA HIS A 53 5.35 21.49 9.94
C HIS A 53 5.98 20.48 10.92
N ILE A 54 7.27 20.17 10.78
CA ILE A 54 7.93 19.12 11.57
C ILE A 54 7.86 19.35 13.09
N SER A 55 7.82 20.61 13.54
CA SER A 55 7.67 20.94 14.95
C SER A 55 6.35 20.47 15.56
N GLN A 56 5.31 20.27 14.75
CA GLN A 56 4.01 19.76 15.20
C GLN A 56 4.01 18.23 15.36
N CYS A 57 5.08 17.55 14.92
CA CYS A 57 5.20 16.10 14.98
C CYS A 57 5.97 15.61 16.23
N GLU A 58 6.52 16.49 17.08
CA GLU A 58 7.36 16.07 18.21
C GLU A 58 6.61 15.22 19.23
N ASP A 59 5.38 15.59 19.60
CA ASP A 59 4.55 14.80 20.52
C ASP A 59 4.29 13.39 19.96
N LEU A 60 4.00 13.31 18.66
CA LEU A 60 3.81 12.03 17.97
C LEU A 60 5.10 11.20 17.97
N ARG A 61 6.26 11.85 17.77
CA ARG A 61 7.57 11.21 17.79
C ARG A 61 7.94 10.63 19.16
N HIS A 62 7.40 11.19 20.25
CA HIS A 62 7.59 10.69 21.60
C HIS A 62 6.61 9.56 21.98
N THR A 63 5.37 9.62 21.48
CA THR A 63 4.34 8.60 21.77
C THR A 63 4.47 7.36 20.90
N LEU A 64 5.06 7.47 19.71
CA LEU A 64 5.20 6.38 18.78
C LEU A 64 6.33 5.41 19.17
N GLU A 65 5.97 4.15 19.32
CA GLU A 65 6.89 3.07 19.69
C GLU A 65 7.90 2.79 18.57
N ARG A 66 9.19 2.73 18.93
CA ARG A 66 10.30 2.50 17.99
C ARG A 66 10.51 1.02 17.69
N ASP A 67 9.44 0.33 17.36
CA ASP A 67 9.47 -1.06 16.94
C ASP A 67 9.67 -1.18 15.42
N TYR A 68 10.71 -1.91 15.01
CA TYR A 68 11.03 -2.13 13.60
C TYR A 68 9.92 -2.87 12.87
N HIS A 69 9.35 -3.91 13.48
CA HIS A 69 8.35 -4.74 12.82
C HIS A 69 7.04 -3.94 12.59
N SER A 70 6.65 -3.10 13.54
CA SER A 70 5.55 -2.16 13.37
C SER A 70 5.83 -1.11 12.28
N LEU A 71 6.94 -0.39 12.38
CA LEU A 71 7.20 0.79 11.54
C LEU A 71 7.64 0.46 10.12
N CYS A 72 8.48 -0.56 9.94
CA CYS A 72 9.14 -0.84 8.68
C CYS A 72 8.50 -2.00 7.90
N ASP A 73 7.58 -2.76 8.51
CA ASP A 73 6.95 -3.91 7.87
C ASP A 73 5.41 -3.82 7.88
N LYS A 74 4.78 -3.73 9.05
CA LYS A 74 3.30 -3.67 9.17
C LYS A 74 2.69 -2.41 8.58
N LEU A 75 3.29 -1.24 8.82
CA LEU A 75 2.78 0.03 8.30
C LEU A 75 3.17 0.19 6.82
N PRO A 76 2.22 0.21 5.86
CA PRO A 76 2.57 0.25 4.44
C PRO A 76 3.34 1.51 4.03
N ILE A 77 2.97 2.67 4.59
CA ILE A 77 3.66 3.94 4.34
C ILE A 77 5.05 3.92 4.97
N GLY A 78 5.17 3.41 6.20
CA GLY A 78 6.45 3.28 6.90
C GLY A 78 7.42 2.35 6.18
N ARG A 79 6.93 1.20 5.69
CA ARG A 79 7.67 0.29 4.82
C ARG A 79 8.16 0.96 3.55
N LEU A 80 7.31 1.74 2.87
CA LEU A 80 7.71 2.47 1.66
C LEU A 80 8.81 3.51 1.95
N LEU A 81 8.66 4.32 3.00
CA LEU A 81 9.67 5.30 3.40
C LEU A 81 10.98 4.64 3.81
N PHE A 82 10.91 3.52 4.54
CA PHE A 82 12.09 2.74 4.92
C PHE A 82 12.82 2.19 3.69
N ARG A 83 12.10 1.69 2.68
CA ARG A 83 12.71 1.22 1.43
C ARG A 83 13.36 2.37 0.65
N GLN A 84 12.71 3.53 0.57
CA GLN A 84 13.32 4.74 -0.01
C GLN A 84 14.60 5.15 0.72
N PHE A 85 14.64 5.00 2.04
CA PHE A 85 15.86 5.20 2.82
C PHE A 85 16.93 4.16 2.47
N CYS A 86 16.58 2.88 2.39
CA CYS A 86 17.52 1.81 2.02
C CYS A 86 18.11 1.99 0.62
N ASP A 87 17.36 2.57 -0.33
CA ASP A 87 17.85 2.86 -1.69
C ASP A 87 19.01 3.86 -1.70
N THR A 88 19.16 4.68 -0.65
CA THR A 88 20.28 5.62 -0.52
C THR A 88 21.62 4.94 -0.17
N ARG A 89 21.59 3.69 0.31
CA ARG A 89 22.76 2.95 0.80
C ARG A 89 22.87 1.60 0.09
N LEU A 90 23.95 1.42 -0.68
CA LEU A 90 24.14 0.23 -1.53
C LEU A 90 24.01 -1.11 -0.77
N GLU A 91 24.54 -1.19 0.46
CA GLU A 91 24.45 -2.39 1.30
C GLU A 91 23.00 -2.72 1.68
N LEU A 92 22.24 -1.72 2.12
CA LEU A 92 20.83 -1.89 2.51
C LEU A 92 19.95 -2.16 1.30
N MET A 93 20.18 -1.44 0.20
CA MET A 93 19.50 -1.69 -1.08
C MET A 93 19.68 -3.14 -1.53
N ARG A 94 20.89 -3.71 -1.39
CA ARG A 94 21.13 -5.12 -1.74
C ARG A 94 20.34 -6.06 -0.85
N CYS A 95 20.24 -5.81 0.46
CA CYS A 95 19.42 -6.59 1.38
C CYS A 95 17.92 -6.52 1.02
N VAL A 96 17.39 -5.33 0.71
CA VAL A 96 15.99 -5.18 0.32
C VAL A 96 15.69 -5.92 -0.99
N LYS A 97 16.57 -5.81 -2.00
CA LYS A 97 16.41 -6.53 -3.27
C LYS A 97 16.49 -8.05 -3.10
N PHE A 98 17.30 -8.52 -2.16
CA PHE A 98 17.31 -9.93 -1.80
C PHE A 98 15.95 -10.37 -1.24
N LEU A 99 15.40 -9.61 -0.29
CA LEU A 99 14.08 -9.91 0.29
C LEU A 99 12.96 -9.90 -0.76
N ASP A 100 13.01 -8.97 -1.72
CA ASP A 100 12.07 -8.97 -2.85
C ASP A 100 12.21 -10.23 -3.72
N ALA A 101 13.45 -10.64 -4.02
CA ALA A 101 13.70 -11.84 -4.81
C ALA A 101 13.25 -13.11 -4.07
N VAL A 102 13.38 -13.16 -2.74
CA VAL A 102 12.85 -14.25 -1.91
C VAL A 102 11.32 -14.27 -1.97
N ALA A 103 10.67 -13.11 -1.81
CA ALA A 103 9.22 -13.00 -1.89
C ALA A 103 8.69 -13.41 -3.28
N GLU A 104 9.42 -13.08 -4.37
CA GLU A 104 9.10 -13.54 -5.72
C GLU A 104 9.31 -15.06 -5.88
N TYR A 105 10.39 -15.60 -5.32
CA TYR A 105 10.67 -17.04 -5.31
C TYR A 105 9.56 -17.85 -4.62
N GLU A 106 9.02 -17.37 -3.50
CA GLU A 106 7.95 -18.04 -2.74
C GLU A 106 6.65 -18.18 -3.54
N VAL A 107 6.39 -17.27 -4.47
CA VAL A 107 5.20 -17.29 -5.34
C VAL A 107 5.50 -17.79 -6.75
N THR A 108 6.75 -18.18 -7.04
CA THR A 108 7.16 -18.71 -8.34
C THR A 108 6.61 -20.14 -8.50
N PRO A 109 6.00 -20.48 -9.65
CA PRO A 109 5.47 -21.83 -9.89
C PRO A 109 6.61 -22.87 -9.95
N ASP A 110 6.30 -24.11 -9.56
CA ASP A 110 7.27 -25.19 -9.37
C ASP A 110 8.19 -25.43 -10.57
N GLU A 111 7.70 -25.25 -11.81
CA GLU A 111 8.50 -25.48 -13.01
C GLU A 111 9.70 -24.52 -13.12
N LYS A 112 9.56 -23.30 -12.59
CA LYS A 112 10.58 -22.24 -12.64
C LYS A 112 11.29 -22.04 -11.31
N GLN A 113 10.77 -22.62 -10.24
CA GLN A 113 11.26 -22.41 -8.87
C GLN A 113 12.75 -22.78 -8.74
N LYS A 114 13.16 -23.93 -9.28
CA LYS A 114 14.58 -24.36 -9.24
C LYS A 114 15.53 -23.37 -9.93
N GLU A 115 15.10 -22.80 -11.06
CA GLU A 115 15.90 -21.82 -11.80
C GLU A 115 15.98 -20.49 -11.04
N CYS A 116 14.84 -20.02 -10.53
CA CYS A 116 14.74 -18.82 -9.70
C CYS A 116 15.66 -18.91 -8.47
N GLY A 117 15.62 -20.04 -7.75
CA GLY A 117 16.46 -20.28 -6.57
C GLY A 117 17.96 -20.28 -6.88
N LYS A 118 18.37 -20.88 -8.00
CA LYS A 118 19.79 -20.85 -8.45
C LYS A 118 20.28 -19.42 -8.67
N ARG A 119 19.49 -18.60 -9.38
CA ARG A 119 19.83 -17.18 -9.62
C ARG A 119 19.98 -16.42 -8.29
N LEU A 120 19.09 -16.66 -7.33
CA LEU A 120 19.10 -16.00 -6.03
C LEU A 120 20.39 -16.33 -5.24
N ILE A 121 20.80 -17.60 -5.23
CA ILE A 121 22.05 -18.05 -4.61
C ILE A 121 23.25 -17.36 -5.28
N GLU A 122 23.30 -17.36 -6.62
CA GLU A 122 24.41 -16.78 -7.38
C GLU A 122 24.55 -15.26 -7.16
N LEU A 123 23.43 -14.54 -7.11
CA LEU A 123 23.40 -13.07 -7.01
C LEU A 123 23.68 -12.57 -5.58
N TYR A 124 23.17 -13.26 -4.57
CA TYR A 124 23.17 -12.74 -3.20
C TYR A 124 24.02 -13.54 -2.21
N LEU A 125 24.14 -14.86 -2.38
CA LEU A 125 24.80 -15.74 -1.40
C LEU A 125 26.20 -16.19 -1.82
N ASN A 126 26.65 -15.82 -3.02
CA ASN A 126 27.99 -16.15 -3.48
C ASN A 126 29.04 -15.21 -2.85
N PRO A 127 29.96 -15.73 -2.01
CA PRO A 127 30.95 -14.90 -1.30
C PRO A 127 31.96 -14.24 -2.26
N LYS A 128 32.09 -14.73 -3.50
CA LYS A 128 32.93 -14.10 -4.53
C LYS A 128 32.30 -12.81 -5.08
N VAL A 129 30.99 -12.63 -4.94
CA VAL A 129 30.25 -11.43 -5.35
C VAL A 129 30.31 -10.41 -4.20
N ARG A 130 31.41 -9.62 -4.17
CA ARG A 130 31.69 -8.58 -3.15
C ARG A 130 30.42 -7.84 -2.72
N GLY A 131 30.17 -7.82 -1.40
CA GLY A 131 29.11 -7.01 -0.77
C GLY A 131 28.04 -7.78 0.03
N PHE A 132 28.24 -9.06 0.32
CA PHE A 132 27.51 -9.76 1.38
C PHE A 132 28.41 -9.87 2.62
N SER A 133 28.73 -8.72 3.23
CA SER A 133 29.23 -8.72 4.61
C SER A 133 28.03 -9.01 5.49
N GLY A 134 27.90 -10.27 5.94
CA GLY A 134 26.75 -10.76 6.66
C GLY A 134 26.33 -9.82 7.79
N CYS A 135 25.06 -9.43 7.80
CA CYS A 135 24.37 -9.08 9.03
C CYS A 135 24.05 -10.40 9.74
N GLY A 136 25.09 -11.06 10.25
CA GLY A 136 25.01 -12.35 10.91
C GLY A 136 25.90 -12.35 12.14
N SER A 137 25.25 -12.26 13.31
CA SER A 137 25.76 -12.62 14.62
C SER A 137 26.83 -11.71 15.26
N GLN A 138 26.38 -10.76 16.08
CA GLN A 138 27.04 -10.50 17.37
C GLN A 138 25.99 -10.57 18.49
N ALA A 139 25.54 -11.79 18.79
CA ALA A 139 25.04 -12.08 20.13
C ALA A 139 26.27 -12.43 20.98
N LYS A 140 26.70 -11.50 21.84
CA LYS A 140 27.72 -11.79 22.86
C LYS A 140 27.14 -12.80 23.85
N GLU A 141 27.72 -13.99 23.92
CA GLU A 141 27.57 -14.89 25.06
C GLU A 141 27.99 -14.15 26.35
N PRO A 142 27.24 -14.27 27.46
CA PRO A 142 27.69 -13.76 28.74
C PRO A 142 28.85 -14.63 29.21
N ARG A 143 29.97 -13.97 29.55
CA ARG A 143 31.08 -14.61 30.26
C ARG A 143 30.58 -15.02 31.64
N ASP A 144 30.53 -16.33 31.88
CA ASP A 144 30.49 -16.88 33.23
C ASP A 144 31.64 -16.25 34.04
N SER A 145 31.27 -15.62 35.15
CA SER A 145 32.20 -15.12 36.15
C SER A 145 32.10 -16.06 37.35
N SER A 146 33.26 -16.58 37.76
CA SER A 146 33.46 -17.39 38.97
C SER A 146 32.90 -16.76 40.23
#